data_AF-A0A2M7HST6-F1
#
_entry.id   AF-A0A2M7HST6-F1
#
_cell.length_a   1.000
_cell.length_b   1.000
_cell.length_c   1.000
_cell.angle_alpha   90.00
_cell.angle_beta   90.00
_cell.angle_gamma   90.00
#
_symmetry.space_group_name_H-M   'P 1'
#
loop_
_entity.id
_entity.type
_entity.pdbx_description
1 polymer ?
#
loop_
_entity_poly.entity_id
_entity_poly.type
_entity_poly.pdbx_seq_one_letter_code
_entity_poly.pdbx_strand_id
1 'polypeptide(L)'
;MPTVTSAKRRVLSITWLCATLFVIAAPILSAQNAKASENPTMQTLTIDEQAAAQVLDKLNQYSSSADWDKYFALYRQDGIFIGTDASERWGMVEFEGYSRPTKGWRYDLVERHLVQHGNIILFDELLNSPAYGISRGTGTLMKTDGVWKIAQYHLSFPIPNTLAKQITTEIKNALKQ
;
A
#
# COMPACT_ATOMS: atom_id res chain seq x y z
N MET A 1 -40.78 -51.73 -29.11
CA MET A 1 -40.18 -52.85 -29.85
C MET A 1 -38.67 -52.78 -29.70
N PRO A 2 -37.94 -53.88 -29.45
CA PRO A 2 -38.20 -55.04 -28.58
C PRO A 2 -37.18 -55.11 -27.41
N THR A 3 -37.59 -55.35 -26.15
CA THR A 3 -37.59 -56.64 -25.40
C THR A 3 -36.33 -57.51 -25.52
N VAL A 4 -35.67 -57.80 -24.39
CA VAL A 4 -35.22 -59.15 -23.92
C VAL A 4 -34.94 -59.03 -22.40
N THR A 5 -35.78 -59.51 -21.47
CA THR A 5 -36.02 -60.88 -20.94
C THR A 5 -35.29 -61.15 -19.61
N SER A 6 -36.11 -61.46 -18.61
CA SER A 6 -35.83 -61.87 -17.23
C SER A 6 -35.40 -63.35 -17.12
N ALA A 7 -34.58 -63.70 -16.12
CA ALA A 7 -34.66 -64.96 -15.36
C ALA A 7 -33.72 -64.93 -14.13
N LYS A 8 -34.26 -64.88 -12.90
CA LYS A 8 -34.50 -66.02 -11.98
C LYS A 8 -33.23 -66.69 -11.40
N ARG A 9 -33.01 -66.58 -10.07
CA ARG A 9 -33.33 -67.61 -9.04
C ARG A 9 -32.75 -67.25 -7.67
N ARG A 10 -33.53 -67.57 -6.63
CA ARG A 10 -33.19 -67.58 -5.19
C ARG A 10 -32.21 -68.72 -4.87
N VAL A 11 -31.53 -68.67 -3.72
CA VAL A 11 -31.67 -69.62 -2.57
C VAL A 11 -30.48 -69.53 -1.58
N LEU A 12 -30.84 -69.28 -0.31
CA LEU A 12 -30.36 -69.72 1.03
C LEU A 12 -28.90 -69.86 1.51
N SER A 13 -28.78 -69.47 2.79
CA SER A 13 -28.12 -70.10 3.96
C SER A 13 -26.60 -69.97 4.14
N ILE A 14 -26.16 -69.16 5.11
CA ILE A 14 -25.82 -69.50 6.52
C ILE A 14 -24.58 -70.39 6.63
N THR A 15 -23.49 -69.81 7.14
CA THR A 15 -22.71 -70.39 8.24
C THR A 15 -21.87 -69.31 8.91
N TRP A 16 -22.04 -69.19 10.23
CA TRP A 16 -21.22 -68.40 11.13
C TRP A 16 -19.89 -69.11 11.36
N LEU A 17 -18.77 -68.37 11.41
CA LEU A 17 -17.64 -68.78 12.25
C LEU A 17 -16.92 -67.57 12.84
N CYS A 18 -16.93 -67.53 14.17
CA CYS A 18 -16.21 -66.64 15.05
C CYS A 18 -14.69 -66.69 14.81
N ALA A 19 -14.03 -65.53 14.92
CA ALA A 19 -12.72 -65.43 15.59
C ALA A 19 -12.38 -63.97 15.92
N THR A 20 -12.58 -63.61 17.19
CA THR A 20 -11.70 -62.76 18.02
C THR A 20 -10.97 -61.59 17.34
N LEU A 21 -11.53 -60.39 17.45
CA LEU A 21 -10.85 -59.14 17.13
C LEU A 21 -9.93 -58.74 18.31
N PHE A 22 -8.62 -58.77 18.07
CA PHE A 22 -7.61 -58.11 18.91
C PHE A 22 -7.91 -56.60 18.95
N VAL A 23 -8.18 -56.04 20.13
CA VAL A 23 -8.26 -54.59 20.33
C VAL A 23 -6.82 -54.07 20.33
N ILE A 24 -6.39 -53.50 19.21
CA ILE A 24 -5.11 -52.81 19.09
C ILE A 24 -5.29 -51.41 19.68
N ALA A 25 -4.64 -51.15 20.81
CA ALA A 25 -4.53 -49.81 21.38
C ALA A 25 -3.73 -48.93 20.41
N ALA A 26 -4.41 -47.97 19.77
CA ALA A 26 -3.75 -46.96 18.94
C ALA A 26 -3.05 -45.93 19.85
N PRO A 27 -1.75 -45.64 19.67
CA PRO A 27 -1.14 -44.52 20.36
C PRO A 27 -1.71 -43.23 19.77
N ILE A 28 -2.31 -42.40 20.63
CA ILE A 28 -2.70 -41.04 20.30
C ILE A 28 -1.42 -40.28 19.99
N LEU A 29 -1.13 -40.12 18.69
CA LEU A 29 -0.07 -39.24 18.23
C LEU A 29 -0.54 -37.81 18.50
N SER A 30 -0.13 -37.24 19.63
CA SER A 30 -0.27 -35.81 19.89
C SER A 30 0.44 -35.06 18.77
N ALA A 31 -0.33 -34.56 17.81
CA ALA A 31 0.13 -33.56 16.86
C ALA A 31 0.53 -32.33 17.68
N GLN A 32 1.83 -32.20 17.95
CA GLN A 32 2.40 -30.94 18.40
C GLN A 32 2.08 -29.93 17.30
N ASN A 33 1.17 -29.01 17.60
CA ASN A 33 0.99 -27.77 16.87
C ASN A 33 2.32 -27.01 16.97
N ALA A 34 3.23 -27.28 16.03
CA ALA A 34 4.31 -26.39 15.72
C ALA A 34 3.65 -25.11 15.20
N LYS A 35 3.48 -24.13 16.09
CA LYS A 35 3.27 -22.76 15.66
C LYS A 35 4.47 -22.41 14.79
N ALA A 36 4.26 -22.37 13.48
CA ALA A 36 5.20 -21.78 12.57
C ALA A 36 5.49 -20.38 13.09
N SER A 37 6.75 -20.14 13.44
CA SER A 37 7.27 -18.82 13.71
C SER A 37 7.14 -18.03 12.42
N GLU A 38 6.17 -17.13 12.35
CA GLU A 38 6.09 -16.12 11.30
C GLU A 38 7.32 -15.22 11.43
N ASN A 39 8.37 -15.54 10.69
CA ASN A 39 9.44 -14.60 10.39
C ASN A 39 8.79 -13.40 9.68
N PRO A 40 9.09 -12.14 10.03
CA PRO A 40 8.60 -11.01 9.28
C PRO A 40 9.17 -11.12 7.86
N THR A 41 8.30 -11.51 6.92
CA THR A 41 8.61 -11.57 5.50
C THR A 41 9.05 -10.18 5.07
N MET A 42 10.26 -10.05 4.52
CA MET A 42 10.58 -8.89 3.70
C MET A 42 9.54 -8.84 2.57
N GLN A 43 8.57 -7.94 2.68
CA GLN A 43 7.51 -7.80 1.68
C GLN A 43 8.16 -7.36 0.37
N THR A 44 8.12 -8.25 -0.62
CA THR A 44 8.56 -7.93 -1.98
C THR A 44 7.44 -7.13 -2.64
N LEU A 45 7.75 -5.91 -3.09
CA LEU A 45 6.79 -5.04 -3.78
C LEU A 45 6.22 -5.73 -5.03
N THR A 46 4.92 -5.53 -5.29
CA THR A 46 4.30 -5.92 -6.55
C THR A 46 4.89 -5.13 -7.73
N ILE A 47 4.64 -5.58 -8.96
CA ILE A 47 5.06 -4.85 -10.18
C ILE A 47 4.45 -3.43 -10.19
N ASP A 48 3.20 -3.29 -9.75
CA ASP A 48 2.53 -2.00 -9.69
C ASP A 48 3.09 -1.10 -8.59
N GLU A 49 3.42 -1.65 -7.43
CA GLU A 49 4.09 -0.91 -6.36
C GLU A 49 5.50 -0.46 -6.78
N GLN A 50 6.24 -1.30 -7.51
CA GLN A 50 7.54 -0.92 -8.07
C GLN A 50 7.40 0.22 -9.09
N ALA A 51 6.38 0.16 -9.96
CA ALA A 51 6.11 1.23 -10.91
C ALA A 51 5.70 2.54 -10.22
N ALA A 52 4.89 2.46 -9.16
CA ALA A 52 4.52 3.61 -8.34
C ALA A 52 5.72 4.20 -7.59
N ALA A 53 6.59 3.36 -7.02
CA ALA A 53 7.84 3.79 -6.40
C ALA A 53 8.71 4.59 -7.39
N GLN A 54 8.84 4.11 -8.64
CA GLN A 54 9.58 4.82 -9.69
C GLN A 54 8.95 6.18 -10.06
N VAL A 55 7.62 6.30 -10.02
CA VAL A 55 6.94 7.60 -10.21
C VAL A 55 7.33 8.57 -9.10
N LEU A 56 7.32 8.11 -7.85
CA LEU A 56 7.69 8.94 -6.69
C LEU A 56 9.20 9.27 -6.65
N ASP A 57 10.07 8.36 -7.08
CA ASP A 57 11.51 8.64 -7.21
C ASP A 57 11.76 9.75 -8.26
N LYS A 58 11.08 9.66 -9.40
CA LYS A 58 11.11 10.71 -10.43
C LYS A 58 10.54 12.03 -9.92
N LEU A 59 9.48 11.99 -9.10
CA LEU A 59 8.91 13.18 -8.49
C LEU A 59 9.97 13.93 -7.68
N ASN A 60 10.69 13.23 -6.79
CA ASN A 60 11.76 13.81 -5.97
C ASN A 60 12.96 14.27 -6.80
N GLN A 61 13.30 13.54 -7.87
CA GLN A 61 14.36 13.94 -8.78
C GLN A 61 14.02 15.24 -9.52
N TYR A 62 12.82 15.32 -10.12
CA TYR A 62 12.41 16.46 -10.94
C TYR A 62 12.14 17.70 -10.11
N SER A 63 11.62 17.57 -8.88
CA SER A 63 11.51 18.70 -7.96
C SER A 63 12.89 19.23 -7.57
N SER A 64 13.86 18.37 -7.30
CA SER A 64 15.23 18.78 -6.93
C SER A 64 15.94 19.53 -8.07
N SER A 65 15.72 19.13 -9.32
CA SER A 65 16.32 19.77 -10.49
C SER A 65 15.47 20.89 -11.11
N ALA A 66 14.31 21.21 -10.54
CA ALA A 66 13.33 22.15 -11.09
C ALA A 66 12.90 21.82 -12.54
N ASP A 67 12.82 20.53 -12.89
CA ASP A 67 12.32 20.09 -14.20
C ASP A 67 10.79 20.01 -14.17
N TRP A 68 10.16 21.19 -14.20
CA TRP A 68 8.71 21.33 -13.95
C TRP A 68 7.85 20.62 -14.99
N ASP A 69 8.27 20.62 -16.25
CA ASP A 69 7.49 19.96 -17.30
C ASP A 69 7.41 18.45 -17.05
N LYS A 70 8.52 17.80 -16.66
CA LYS A 70 8.50 16.38 -16.28
C LYS A 70 7.84 16.14 -14.93
N TYR A 71 8.01 17.04 -13.97
CA TYR A 71 7.40 16.96 -12.65
C TYR A 71 5.87 16.94 -12.75
N PHE A 72 5.28 17.93 -13.42
CA PHE A 72 3.82 18.01 -13.58
C PHE A 72 3.26 16.93 -14.48
N ALA A 73 4.05 16.40 -15.41
CA ALA A 73 3.66 15.22 -16.18
C ALA A 73 3.47 13.95 -15.32
N LEU A 74 3.98 13.88 -14.09
CA LEU A 74 3.74 12.74 -13.18
C LEU A 74 2.36 12.79 -12.52
N TYR A 75 1.73 13.96 -12.49
CA TYR A 75 0.40 14.15 -11.91
C TYR A 75 -0.71 13.83 -12.91
N ARG A 76 -1.89 13.54 -12.38
CA ARG A 76 -3.12 13.60 -13.17
C ARG A 76 -3.49 15.05 -13.44
N GLN A 77 -4.22 15.29 -14.53
CA GLN A 77 -4.71 16.63 -14.86
C GLN A 77 -5.64 17.20 -13.78
N ASP A 78 -6.42 16.35 -13.12
CA ASP A 78 -7.31 16.64 -12.00
C ASP A 78 -6.64 16.43 -10.63
N GLY A 79 -5.30 16.32 -10.61
CA GLY A 79 -4.54 16.09 -9.39
C GLY A 79 -4.63 17.27 -8.41
N ILE A 80 -4.45 16.97 -7.13
CA ILE A 80 -4.44 17.96 -6.05
C ILE A 80 -3.10 17.92 -5.30
N PHE A 81 -2.50 19.08 -5.10
CA PHE A 81 -1.39 19.26 -4.18
C PHE A 81 -1.87 19.97 -2.91
N ILE A 82 -1.48 19.45 -1.76
CA ILE A 82 -1.70 20.07 -0.45
C ILE A 82 -0.32 20.39 0.11
N GLY A 83 -0.05 21.68 0.31
CA GLY A 83 1.17 22.16 0.91
C GLY A 83 1.14 22.12 2.43
N THR A 84 2.13 22.76 3.03
CA THR A 84 2.33 22.78 4.48
C THR A 84 1.53 23.89 5.17
N ASP A 85 1.22 24.97 4.47
CA ASP A 85 0.36 26.04 4.97
C ASP A 85 -1.12 25.71 4.72
N ALA A 86 -1.99 26.13 5.64
CA ALA A 86 -3.41 25.78 5.62
C ALA A 86 -4.18 26.29 4.39
N SER A 87 -3.66 27.32 3.71
CA SER A 87 -4.22 27.86 2.47
C SER A 87 -3.78 27.09 1.21
N GLU A 88 -2.78 26.23 1.33
CA GLU A 88 -2.13 25.54 0.21
C GLU A 88 -2.92 24.29 -0.18
N ARG A 89 -4.03 24.48 -0.90
CA ARG A 89 -4.76 23.39 -1.55
C ARG A 89 -5.00 23.76 -3.01
N TRP A 90 -4.15 23.24 -3.89
CA TRP A 90 -4.09 23.69 -5.28
C TRP A 90 -4.46 22.59 -6.27
N GLY A 91 -5.16 22.99 -7.33
CA GLY A 91 -5.18 22.21 -8.57
C GLY A 91 -3.83 22.32 -9.30
N MET A 92 -3.59 21.45 -10.29
CA MET A 92 -2.28 21.40 -10.97
C MET A 92 -1.87 22.71 -11.65
N VAL A 93 -2.82 23.47 -12.23
CA VAL A 93 -2.52 24.75 -12.89
C VAL A 93 -2.01 25.80 -11.88
N GLU A 94 -2.65 25.91 -10.73
CA GLU A 94 -2.25 26.85 -9.67
C GLU A 94 -0.92 26.44 -9.06
N PHE A 95 -0.75 25.15 -8.77
CA PHE A 95 0.49 24.63 -8.22
C PHE A 95 1.66 24.81 -9.20
N GLU A 96 1.44 24.60 -10.48
CA GLU A 96 2.44 24.85 -11.51
C GLU A 96 2.86 26.32 -11.60
N GLY A 97 1.90 27.25 -11.52
CA GLY A 97 2.19 28.68 -11.44
C GLY A 97 3.06 29.03 -10.23
N TYR A 98 2.80 28.40 -9.09
CA TYR A 98 3.60 28.56 -7.87
C TYR A 98 5.02 27.96 -8.00
N SER A 99 5.16 26.78 -8.60
CA SER A 99 6.42 26.03 -8.67
C SER A 99 7.41 26.62 -9.67
N ARG A 100 6.94 27.09 -10.83
CA ARG A 100 7.80 27.55 -11.94
C ARG A 100 8.86 28.61 -11.59
N PRO A 101 8.59 29.64 -10.76
CA PRO A 101 9.62 30.62 -10.38
C PRO A 101 10.64 30.08 -9.37
N THR A 102 10.42 28.90 -8.78
CA THR A 102 11.33 28.34 -7.77
C THR A 102 12.53 27.63 -8.39
N LYS A 103 13.56 27.40 -7.59
CA LYS A 103 14.77 26.65 -8.00
C LYS A 103 14.68 25.15 -7.69
N GLY A 104 13.48 24.66 -7.41
CA GLY A 104 13.28 23.29 -6.98
C GLY A 104 13.36 23.10 -5.47
N TRP A 105 12.95 21.91 -5.04
CA TRP A 105 12.99 21.49 -3.65
C TRP A 105 13.57 20.09 -3.56
N ARG A 106 14.60 19.94 -2.73
CA ARG A 106 15.25 18.65 -2.52
C ARG A 106 14.63 17.92 -1.33
N TYR A 107 14.19 16.69 -1.62
CA TYR A 107 13.72 15.72 -0.64
C TYR A 107 14.41 14.39 -0.90
N ASP A 108 15.22 13.95 0.05
CA ASP A 108 15.90 12.66 0.00
C ASP A 108 15.02 11.60 0.69
N LEU A 109 14.78 10.48 0.03
CA LEU A 109 13.94 9.41 0.57
C LEU A 109 14.59 8.75 1.79
N VAL A 110 13.84 8.65 2.89
CA VAL A 110 14.24 7.91 4.10
C VAL A 110 13.51 6.57 4.16
N GLU A 111 12.20 6.60 3.99
CA GLU A 111 11.33 5.43 4.10
C GLU A 111 10.09 5.63 3.21
N ARG A 112 9.56 4.54 2.64
CA ARG A 112 8.34 4.55 1.82
C ARG A 112 7.48 3.33 2.15
N HIS A 113 6.19 3.57 2.34
CA HIS A 113 5.17 2.53 2.39
C HIS A 113 4.23 2.68 1.20
N LEU A 114 3.83 1.55 0.63
CA LEU A 114 2.87 1.47 -0.46
C LEU A 114 1.79 0.45 -0.10
N VAL A 115 0.54 0.79 -0.36
CA VAL A 115 -0.59 -0.14 -0.20
C VAL A 115 -1.46 -0.08 -1.44
N GLN A 116 -1.46 -1.18 -2.20
CA GLN A 116 -2.25 -1.29 -3.43
C GLN A 116 -3.68 -1.79 -3.18
N HIS A 117 -4.65 -1.09 -3.80
CA HIS A 117 -6.06 -1.46 -3.88
C HIS A 117 -6.53 -1.33 -5.34
N GLY A 118 -6.37 -2.41 -6.12
CA GLY A 118 -6.71 -2.41 -7.54
C GLY A 118 -5.89 -1.37 -8.32
N ASN A 119 -6.57 -0.39 -8.92
CA ASN A 119 -5.96 0.70 -9.69
C ASN A 119 -5.61 1.93 -8.82
N ILE A 120 -5.57 1.77 -7.51
CA ILE A 120 -5.24 2.82 -6.54
C ILE A 120 -4.07 2.33 -5.70
N ILE A 121 -3.10 3.21 -5.44
CA ILE A 121 -2.02 2.97 -4.47
C ILE A 121 -2.00 4.13 -3.49
N LEU A 122 -2.15 3.82 -2.20
CA LEU A 122 -1.89 4.76 -1.11
C LEU A 122 -0.39 4.72 -0.81
N PHE A 123 0.19 5.89 -0.53
CA PHE A 123 1.59 5.97 -0.12
C PHE A 123 1.79 6.94 1.03
N ASP A 124 2.78 6.65 1.84
CA ASP A 124 3.44 7.61 2.70
C ASP A 124 4.96 7.46 2.58
N GLU A 125 5.64 8.58 2.61
CA GLU A 125 7.09 8.69 2.54
C GLU A 125 7.58 9.56 3.68
N LEU A 126 8.59 9.06 4.40
CA LEU A 126 9.43 9.90 5.22
C LEU A 126 10.57 10.43 4.35
N LEU A 127 10.75 11.74 4.38
CA LEU A 127 11.71 12.45 3.54
C LEU A 127 12.63 13.30 4.42
N ASN A 128 13.86 13.53 3.97
CA ASN A 128 14.76 14.50 4.56
C ASN A 128 15.03 15.63 3.58
N SER A 129 14.72 16.86 3.99
CA SER A 129 15.03 18.06 3.22
C SER A 129 16.17 18.84 3.90
N PRO A 130 17.17 19.33 3.17
CA PRO A 130 18.16 20.25 3.72
C PRO A 130 17.57 21.54 4.29
N ALA A 131 16.42 21.99 3.76
CA ALA A 131 15.76 23.22 4.18
C ALA A 131 14.81 23.02 5.38
N TYR A 132 14.09 21.90 5.40
CA TYR A 132 12.99 21.66 6.36
C TYR A 132 13.25 20.51 7.35
N GLY A 133 14.32 19.74 7.18
CA GLY A 133 14.56 18.51 7.92
C GLY A 133 13.56 17.42 7.55
N ILE A 134 13.11 16.65 8.55
CA ILE A 134 12.16 15.57 8.34
C ILE A 134 10.82 16.12 7.84
N SER A 135 10.39 15.63 6.69
CA SER A 135 9.11 15.93 6.06
C SER A 135 8.36 14.63 5.78
N ARG A 136 7.04 14.72 5.59
CA ARG A 136 6.23 13.58 5.18
C ARG A 136 5.43 13.91 3.94
N GLY A 137 5.68 13.14 2.88
CA GLY A 137 4.83 13.08 1.69
C GLY A 137 3.79 11.99 1.90
N THR A 138 2.52 12.28 1.68
CA THR A 138 1.44 11.28 1.72
C THR A 138 0.50 11.52 0.57
N GLY A 139 -0.06 10.47 -0.01
CA GLY A 139 -0.98 10.67 -1.11
C GLY A 139 -1.49 9.41 -1.75
N THR A 140 -1.91 9.57 -3.00
CA THR A 140 -2.49 8.50 -3.79
C THR A 140 -2.03 8.57 -5.22
N LEU A 141 -1.63 7.42 -5.78
CA LEU A 141 -1.50 7.22 -7.21
C LEU A 141 -2.73 6.48 -7.73
N MET A 142 -3.14 6.83 -8.96
CA MET A 142 -4.19 6.13 -9.69
C MET A 142 -3.66 5.69 -11.05
N LYS A 143 -3.99 4.46 -11.42
CA LYS A 143 -3.65 3.90 -12.74
C LYS A 143 -4.71 4.27 -13.75
N THR A 144 -4.31 4.88 -14.86
CA THR A 144 -5.19 5.19 -16.00
C THR A 144 -4.46 4.81 -17.28
N ASP A 145 -5.11 4.03 -18.16
CA ASP A 145 -4.53 3.51 -19.41
C ASP A 145 -3.18 2.80 -19.21
N GLY A 146 -3.06 2.06 -18.10
CA GLY A 146 -1.85 1.32 -17.75
C GLY A 146 -0.75 2.14 -17.08
N VAL A 147 -0.91 3.46 -16.94
CA VAL A 147 0.11 4.37 -16.39
C VAL A 147 -0.30 4.87 -15.01
N TRP A 148 0.62 4.78 -14.04
CA TRP A 148 0.44 5.36 -12.71
C TRP A 148 0.71 6.86 -12.73
N LYS A 149 -0.21 7.64 -12.15
CA LYS A 149 -0.11 9.09 -12.00
C LYS A 149 -0.53 9.50 -10.60
N ILE A 150 0.04 10.57 -10.08
CA ILE A 150 -0.29 11.10 -8.76
C ILE A 150 -1.66 11.80 -8.84
N ALA A 151 -2.62 11.32 -8.04
CA ALA A 151 -3.95 11.91 -7.91
C ALA A 151 -4.00 12.93 -6.77
N GLN A 152 -3.27 12.68 -5.68
CA GLN A 152 -3.11 13.62 -4.58
C GLN A 152 -1.71 13.49 -4.00
N TYR A 153 -1.11 14.62 -3.63
CA TYR A 153 0.10 14.68 -2.82
C TYR A 153 -0.10 15.70 -1.70
N HIS A 154 0.25 15.33 -0.48
CA HIS A 154 0.24 16.19 0.70
C HIS A 154 1.63 16.19 1.31
N LEU A 155 2.26 17.37 1.32
CA LEU A 155 3.52 17.59 2.02
C LEU A 155 3.22 18.16 3.41
N SER A 156 3.79 17.55 4.44
CA SER A 156 3.65 18.02 5.82
C SER A 156 4.98 18.00 6.56
N PHE A 157 5.04 18.76 7.65
CA PHE A 157 6.15 18.71 8.61
C PHE A 157 5.70 17.93 9.85
N PRO A 158 6.20 16.69 10.05
CA PRO A 158 5.93 15.94 11.26
C PRO A 158 6.46 16.67 12.49
N ILE A 159 5.58 17.03 13.42
CA ILE A 159 5.97 17.71 14.66
C ILE A 159 6.26 16.64 15.73
N PRO A 160 7.47 16.61 16.32
CA PRO A 160 7.74 15.76 17.48
C PRO A 160 6.73 16.04 18.60
N ASN A 161 6.18 14.98 19.20
CA ASN A 161 5.15 15.12 20.23
C ASN A 161 5.59 15.97 21.43
N THR A 162 6.89 16.01 21.73
CA THR A 162 7.49 16.86 22.76
C THR A 162 7.36 18.36 22.45
N LEU A 163 7.28 18.74 21.17
CA LEU A 163 7.19 20.12 20.69
C LEU A 163 5.75 20.54 20.33
N ALA A 164 4.81 19.59 20.21
CA ALA A 164 3.47 19.82 19.69
C ALA A 164 2.71 20.95 20.41
N LYS A 165 2.79 21.04 21.74
CA LYS A 165 2.11 22.11 22.52
C LYS A 165 2.67 23.51 22.22
N GLN A 166 3.99 23.61 22.05
CA GLN A 166 4.64 24.89 21.75
C GLN A 166 4.22 25.36 20.35
N ILE A 167 4.40 24.52 19.33
CA ILE A 167 4.12 24.87 17.95
C ILE A 167 2.63 25.19 17.74
N THR A 168 1.72 24.41 18.33
CA THR A 168 0.28 24.70 18.21
C THR A 168 -0.13 25.99 18.92
N THR A 169 0.63 26.45 19.91
CA THR A 169 0.42 27.77 20.53
C THR A 169 0.87 28.89 19.58
N GLU A 170 2.03 28.74 18.95
CA GLU A 170 2.55 29.69 17.95
C GLU A 170 1.58 29.83 16.76
N ILE A 171 1.08 28.71 16.22
CA ILE A 171 0.10 28.72 15.12
C ILE A 171 -1.16 29.51 15.51
N LYS A 172 -1.72 29.26 16.70
CA LYS A 172 -2.91 29.99 17.19
C LYS A 172 -2.68 31.49 17.32
N ASN A 173 -1.45 31.91 17.62
CA ASN A 173 -1.12 33.33 17.75
C ASN A 173 -0.93 33.98 16.38
N ALA A 174 -0.32 33.28 15.43
CA ALA A 174 -0.16 33.76 14.06
C ALA A 174 -1.51 34.03 13.38
N LEU A 175 -2.51 33.20 13.62
CA LEU A 175 -3.85 33.33 13.03
C LEU A 175 -4.74 34.42 13.66
N LYS A 176 -4.25 35.10 14.71
CA LYS A 176 -4.97 36.24 15.34
C LYS A 176 -4.50 37.60 14.83
N GLN A 177 -3.41 37.63 14.07
CA GLN A 177 -2.85 38.84 13.46
C GLN A 177 -3.54 39.12 12.13
#